data_AF-A0A512L3X3-F1
#
_entry.id   AF-A0A512L3X3-F1
#
_cell.length_a   1.000
_cell.length_b   1.000
_cell.length_c   1.000
_cell.angle_alpha   90.00
_cell.angle_beta   90.00
_cell.angle_gamma   90.00
#
_symmetry.space_group_name_H-M   'P 1'
#
loop_
_entity.id
_entity.type
_entity.pdbx_description
1 polymer ?
#
loop_
_entity_poly.entity_id
_entity_poly.type
_entity_poly.pdbx_seq_one_letter_code
_entity_poly.pdbx_strand_id
1 'polypeptide(L)'
;MNDPTSGLIDIIGPVGPVLDATSYSAWWLVLGVATLVLLGVWMRWRGRCVRACRKRLQQLRQACAAGRVSQHEAAYRLAFELRQGLQLQQLNADQPPPALPIAEHPDWADSVTRLDTLRYQAGASLDDSQWTRLFNQADIWLQRAGRC
;
A
#
# COMPACT_ATOMS: atom_id res chain seq x y z
N MET A 1 87.39 -35.89 -7.08
CA MET A 1 86.08 -36.55 -7.16
C MET A 1 85.05 -35.48 -6.87
N ASN A 2 84.50 -34.87 -7.92
CA ASN A 2 83.48 -33.82 -7.82
C ASN A 2 82.27 -34.35 -8.57
N ASP A 3 81.16 -34.57 -7.86
CA ASP A 3 79.89 -35.02 -8.41
C ASP A 3 79.24 -33.90 -9.24
N PRO A 4 79.00 -34.11 -10.55
CA PRO A 4 78.40 -33.09 -11.42
C PRO A 4 76.85 -33.08 -11.39
N THR A 5 76.20 -33.77 -10.46
CA THR A 5 74.74 -33.98 -10.49
C THR A 5 73.94 -33.25 -9.40
N SER A 6 74.53 -32.24 -8.74
CA SER A 6 73.77 -31.30 -7.89
C SER A 6 73.28 -30.11 -8.71
N GLY A 7 72.19 -30.32 -9.46
CA GLY A 7 71.64 -29.26 -10.31
C GLY A 7 70.32 -29.59 -10.97
N LEU A 8 69.46 -30.41 -10.35
CA LEU A 8 68.07 -30.48 -10.78
C LEU A 8 67.33 -29.29 -10.15
N ILE A 9 67.36 -28.17 -10.86
CA ILE A 9 66.55 -26.99 -10.52
C ILE A 9 65.10 -27.38 -10.80
N ASP A 10 64.34 -27.60 -9.73
CA ASP A 10 62.91 -27.88 -9.80
C ASP A 10 62.20 -26.60 -10.26
N ILE A 11 61.85 -26.54 -11.54
CA ILE A 11 61.14 -25.39 -12.13
C ILE A 11 59.69 -25.51 -11.68
N ILE A 12 59.37 -24.87 -10.56
CA ILE A 12 57.99 -24.70 -10.12
C ILE A 12 57.29 -23.80 -11.15
N GLY A 13 56.38 -24.38 -11.92
CA GLY A 13 55.58 -23.63 -12.90
C GLY A 13 54.82 -22.49 -12.20
N PRO A 14 54.75 -21.29 -12.82
CA PRO A 14 54.06 -20.16 -12.21
C PRO A 14 52.60 -20.53 -11.94
N VAL A 15 52.18 -20.36 -10.68
CA VAL A 15 50.76 -20.48 -10.30
C VAL A 15 50.01 -19.41 -11.09
N GLY A 16 49.15 -19.83 -12.03
CA GLY A 16 48.36 -18.91 -12.84
C GLY A 16 47.55 -17.96 -11.96
N PRO A 17 47.41 -16.68 -12.33
CA PRO A 17 46.64 -15.74 -11.53
C PRO A 17 45.24 -16.30 -11.32
N VAL A 18 44.83 -16.43 -10.06
CA VAL A 18 43.44 -16.69 -9.70
C VAL A 18 42.70 -15.44 -10.12
N LEU A 19 42.15 -15.47 -11.34
CA LEU A 19 41.12 -14.53 -11.74
C LEU A 19 39.93 -14.85 -10.86
N ASP A 20 39.93 -14.29 -9.65
CA ASP A 20 38.72 -14.14 -8.86
C ASP A 20 37.86 -13.18 -9.66
N ALA A 21 37.15 -13.77 -10.62
CA ALA A 21 35.98 -13.22 -11.23
C ALA A 21 34.98 -13.07 -10.08
N THR A 22 35.12 -11.96 -9.35
CA THR A 22 34.01 -11.21 -8.78
C THR A 22 33.13 -10.75 -9.94
N SER A 23 32.62 -11.73 -10.68
CA SER A 23 31.52 -11.65 -11.60
C SER A 23 30.28 -11.50 -10.74
N TYR A 24 30.19 -10.36 -10.05
CA TYR A 24 28.89 -9.75 -9.82
C TYR A 24 28.33 -9.54 -11.22
N SER A 25 27.59 -10.55 -11.68
CA SER A 25 27.05 -10.57 -13.02
C SER A 25 26.24 -9.30 -13.18
N ALA A 26 26.49 -8.55 -14.25
CA ALA A 26 25.76 -7.31 -14.55
C ALA A 26 24.23 -7.50 -14.46
N TRP A 27 23.76 -8.74 -14.57
CA TRP A 27 22.40 -9.19 -14.26
C TRP A 27 21.87 -8.74 -12.88
N TRP A 28 22.66 -8.79 -11.81
CA TRP A 28 22.23 -8.34 -10.48
C TRP A 28 21.98 -6.84 -10.44
N LEU A 29 22.77 -6.04 -11.16
CA LEU A 29 22.55 -4.60 -11.30
C LEU A 29 21.26 -4.32 -12.08
N VAL A 30 21.04 -5.04 -13.18
CA VAL A 30 19.79 -4.92 -13.95
C VAL A 30 18.57 -5.29 -13.10
N LEU A 31 18.65 -6.37 -12.32
CA LEU A 31 17.58 -6.82 -11.44
C LEU A 31 17.30 -5.81 -10.30
N GLY A 32 18.35 -5.22 -9.73
CA GLY A 32 18.25 -4.16 -8.72
C GLY A 32 17.60 -2.89 -9.27
N VAL A 33 17.98 -2.46 -10.48
CA VAL A 33 17.36 -1.30 -11.14
C VAL A 33 15.90 -1.59 -11.49
N ALA A 34 15.59 -2.78 -12.01
CA ALA A 34 14.22 -3.16 -12.36
C ALA A 34 13.29 -3.18 -11.14
N THR A 35 13.76 -3.72 -10.00
CA THR A 35 12.98 -3.71 -8.75
C THR A 35 12.74 -2.29 -8.23
N LEU A 36 13.74 -1.40 -8.28
CA LEU A 36 13.57 0.01 -7.91
C LEU A 36 12.56 0.75 -8.80
N VAL A 37 12.60 0.52 -10.12
CA VAL A 37 11.64 1.12 -11.07
C VAL A 37 10.23 0.61 -10.78
N LEU A 38 10.05 -0.69 -10.58
CA LEU A 38 8.75 -1.28 -10.24
C LEU A 38 8.20 -0.71 -8.92
N LEU A 39 9.06 -0.59 -7.90
CA LEU A 39 8.68 0.00 -6.61
C LEU A 39 8.27 1.47 -6.77
N GLY A 40 9.02 2.25 -7.56
CA GLY A 40 8.71 3.65 -7.84
C GLY A 40 7.40 3.84 -8.60
N VAL A 41 7.13 3.02 -9.61
CA VAL A 41 5.86 3.01 -10.34
C VAL A 41 4.71 2.65 -9.41
N TRP A 42 4.88 1.60 -8.60
CA TRP A 42 3.88 1.15 -7.63
C TRP A 42 3.54 2.23 -6.60
N MET A 43 4.54 2.89 -6.01
CA MET A 43 4.34 4.00 -5.06
C MET A 43 3.63 5.18 -5.73
N ARG A 44 4.01 5.54 -6.96
CA ARG A 44 3.38 6.64 -7.70
C ARG A 44 1.91 6.34 -8.04
N TRP A 45 1.60 5.10 -8.38
CA TRP A 45 0.22 4.66 -8.63
C TRP A 45 -0.61 4.72 -7.35
N ARG A 46 -0.06 4.25 -6.22
CA ARG A 46 -0.72 4.32 -4.91
C ARG A 46 -1.11 5.75 -4.51
N GLY A 47 -0.19 6.71 -4.67
CA GLY A 47 -0.46 8.12 -4.37
C GLY A 47 -1.54 8.74 -5.27
N ARG A 48 -1.63 8.33 -6.55
CA ARG A 48 -2.68 8.79 -7.47
C ARG A 48 -4.06 8.23 -7.09
N CYS A 49 -4.13 6.97 -6.70
CA CYS A 49 -5.39 6.33 -6.28
C CYS A 49 -6.01 7.02 -5.07
N VAL A 50 -5.22 7.33 -4.03
CA VAL A 50 -5.73 8.01 -2.83
C VAL A 50 -6.30 9.40 -3.16
N ARG A 51 -5.59 10.17 -4.00
CA ARG A 51 -6.07 11.49 -4.44
C ARG A 51 -7.38 11.39 -5.23
N ALA A 52 -7.52 10.37 -6.08
CA ALA A 52 -8.76 10.13 -6.82
C ALA A 52 -9.91 9.75 -5.87
N CYS A 53 -9.68 8.86 -4.90
CA CYS A 53 -10.68 8.45 -3.91
C CYS A 53 -11.16 9.67 -3.10
N ARG A 54 -10.24 10.53 -2.64
CA ARG A 54 -10.61 11.76 -1.91
C ARG A 54 -11.48 12.71 -2.74
N LYS A 55 -11.16 12.90 -4.03
CA LYS A 55 -12.00 13.70 -4.92
C LYS A 55 -13.41 13.10 -5.07
N ARG A 56 -13.51 11.79 -5.24
CA ARG A 56 -14.81 11.09 -5.33
C ARG A 56 -15.59 11.18 -4.02
N LEU A 57 -14.92 11.10 -2.89
CA LEU A 57 -15.53 11.27 -1.57
C LEU A 57 -16.09 12.69 -1.37
N GLN A 58 -15.37 13.72 -1.84
CA GLN A 58 -15.88 15.10 -1.85
C GLN A 58 -17.10 15.26 -2.75
N GLN A 59 -17.07 14.68 -3.96
CA GLN A 59 -18.21 14.68 -4.87
C GLN A 59 -19.42 13.95 -4.27
N LEU A 60 -19.19 12.82 -3.60
CA LEU A 60 -20.24 12.05 -2.93
C LEU A 60 -20.86 12.85 -1.78
N ARG A 61 -20.06 13.53 -0.97
CA ARG A 61 -20.54 14.42 0.09
C ARG A 61 -21.44 15.52 -0.45
N GLN A 62 -21.02 16.17 -1.54
CA GLN A 62 -21.82 17.22 -2.19
C GLN A 62 -23.13 16.66 -2.77
N ALA A 63 -23.08 15.50 -3.41
CA ALA A 63 -24.24 14.86 -4.00
C ALA A 63 -25.25 14.39 -2.93
N CYS A 64 -24.76 13.89 -1.80
CA CYS A 64 -25.56 13.52 -0.63
C CYS A 64 -26.23 14.75 -0.01
N ALA A 65 -25.47 15.83 0.23
CA ALA A 65 -26.01 17.09 0.78
C ALA A 65 -27.04 17.74 -0.15
N ALA A 66 -26.88 17.59 -1.46
CA ALA A 66 -27.84 18.06 -2.46
C ALA A 66 -29.07 17.14 -2.64
N GLY A 67 -29.17 16.04 -1.88
CA GLY A 67 -30.26 15.07 -2.00
C GLY A 67 -30.31 14.32 -3.34
N ARG A 68 -29.24 14.36 -4.14
CA ARG A 68 -29.17 13.69 -5.45
C ARG A 68 -28.91 12.19 -5.35
N VAL A 69 -28.47 11.74 -4.18
CA VAL A 69 -28.09 10.35 -3.90
C VAL A 69 -28.84 9.93 -2.65
N SER A 70 -29.49 8.75 -2.69
CA SER A 70 -30.16 8.20 -1.52
C SER A 70 -29.15 7.86 -0.43
N GLN A 71 -29.56 7.92 0.85
CA GLN A 71 -28.66 7.59 1.96
C GLN A 71 -28.07 6.18 1.85
N HIS A 72 -28.88 5.23 1.36
CA HIS A 72 -28.45 3.86 1.09
C HIS A 72 -27.36 3.80 0.01
N GLU A 73 -27.58 4.46 -1.13
CA GLU A 73 -26.59 4.53 -2.20
C GLU A 73 -25.30 5.25 -1.76
N ALA A 74 -25.44 6.32 -0.96
CA ALA A 74 -24.31 7.02 -0.37
C ALA A 74 -23.48 6.09 0.54
N ALA A 75 -24.13 5.25 1.35
CA ALA A 75 -23.44 4.28 2.21
C ALA A 75 -22.65 3.25 1.39
N TYR A 76 -23.25 2.69 0.32
CA TYR A 76 -22.55 1.75 -0.57
C TYR A 76 -21.35 2.41 -1.28
N ARG A 77 -21.53 3.62 -1.81
CA ARG A 77 -20.45 4.34 -2.49
C ARG A 77 -19.33 4.73 -1.52
N LEU A 78 -19.67 5.18 -0.32
CA LEU A 78 -18.69 5.52 0.71
C LEU A 78 -17.89 4.29 1.15
N ALA A 79 -18.57 3.16 1.41
CA ALA A 79 -17.90 1.91 1.74
C ALA A 79 -16.99 1.43 0.59
N PHE A 80 -17.42 1.56 -0.66
CA PHE A 80 -16.61 1.22 -1.83
C PHE A 80 -15.36 2.09 -1.94
N GLU A 81 -15.48 3.41 -1.80
CA GLU A 81 -14.35 4.34 -1.88
C GLU A 81 -13.37 4.15 -0.70
N LEU A 82 -13.87 3.89 0.51
CA LEU A 82 -13.02 3.54 1.66
C LEU A 82 -12.25 2.25 1.39
N ARG A 83 -12.93 1.21 0.88
CA ARG A 83 -12.29 -0.06 0.52
C ARG A 83 -11.17 0.14 -0.49
N GLN A 84 -11.44 0.89 -1.57
CA GLN A 84 -10.45 1.17 -2.61
C GLN A 84 -9.29 2.02 -2.10
N GLY A 85 -9.59 3.10 -1.37
CA GLY A 85 -8.57 4.03 -0.90
C GLY A 85 -7.67 3.46 0.18
N LEU A 86 -8.19 2.55 1.02
CA LEU A 86 -7.44 1.83 2.06
C LEU A 86 -6.84 0.50 1.55
N GLN A 87 -7.12 0.11 0.30
CA GLN A 87 -6.68 -1.15 -0.31
C GLN A 87 -7.10 -2.40 0.48
N LEU A 88 -8.29 -2.35 1.06
CA LEU A 88 -8.84 -3.47 1.82
C LEU A 88 -9.59 -4.42 0.88
N GLN A 89 -9.55 -5.72 1.16
CA GLN A 89 -10.37 -6.69 0.43
C GLN A 89 -11.85 -6.53 0.78
N GLN A 90 -12.13 -6.26 2.07
CA GLN A 90 -13.45 -6.05 2.63
C GLN A 90 -13.37 -5.03 3.77
N LEU A 91 -14.44 -4.26 3.95
CA LEU A 91 -14.64 -3.43 5.14
C LEU A 91 -15.19 -4.31 6.25
N ASN A 92 -14.45 -4.44 7.34
CA ASN A 92 -14.84 -5.22 8.51
C ASN A 92 -14.56 -4.38 9.77
N ALA A 93 -15.54 -4.31 10.68
CA ALA A 93 -15.43 -3.57 11.93
C ALA A 93 -14.30 -4.12 12.82
N ASP A 94 -14.08 -5.44 12.79
CA ASP A 94 -13.08 -6.13 13.63
C ASP A 94 -11.67 -6.11 13.03
N GLN A 95 -11.52 -5.70 11.77
CA GLN A 95 -10.26 -5.69 11.04
C GLN A 95 -9.94 -4.27 10.52
N PRO A 96 -9.48 -3.36 11.41
CA PRO A 96 -9.04 -2.04 11.00
C PRO A 96 -7.80 -2.12 10.08
N PRO A 97 -7.60 -1.13 9.19
CA PRO A 97 -6.42 -1.09 8.35
C PRO A 97 -5.15 -0.96 9.21
N PRO A 98 -4.02 -1.61 8.83
CA PRO A 98 -2.82 -1.68 9.65
C PRO A 98 -2.14 -0.32 9.87
N ALA A 99 -2.45 0.68 9.04
CA ALA A 99 -1.95 2.05 9.18
C ALA A 99 -2.75 2.88 10.20
N LEU A 100 -3.86 2.35 10.74
CA LEU A 100 -4.69 3.06 11.70
C LEU A 100 -4.13 2.90 13.13
N PRO A 101 -4.04 3.98 13.92
CA PRO A 101 -3.65 3.88 15.32
C PRO A 101 -4.69 3.10 16.15
N ILE A 102 -4.22 2.34 17.13
CA ILE A 102 -5.07 1.55 18.04
C ILE A 102 -6.15 2.39 18.73
N ALA A 103 -5.82 3.65 19.07
CA ALA A 103 -6.77 4.59 19.68
C ALA A 103 -7.99 4.90 18.82
N GLU A 104 -7.93 4.72 17.50
CA GLU A 104 -9.02 4.97 16.55
C GLU A 104 -9.76 3.70 16.12
N HIS A 105 -9.35 2.52 16.61
CA HIS A 105 -10.07 1.27 16.32
C HIS A 105 -11.55 1.31 16.74
N PRO A 106 -11.94 1.91 17.88
CA PRO A 106 -13.36 2.04 18.23
C PRO A 106 -14.15 2.90 17.24
N ASP A 107 -13.57 4.03 16.81
CA ASP A 107 -14.19 4.91 15.82
C ASP A 107 -14.33 4.24 14.45
N TRP A 108 -13.35 3.42 14.07
CA TRP A 108 -13.43 2.56 12.88
C TRP A 108 -14.60 1.60 13.01
N ALA A 109 -14.62 0.77 14.05
CA ALA A 109 -15.65 -0.25 14.24
C ALA A 109 -17.07 0.34 14.25
N ASP A 110 -17.29 1.46 14.96
CA ASP A 110 -18.57 2.17 14.99
C ASP A 110 -18.97 2.67 13.59
N SER A 111 -18.05 3.28 12.85
CA SER A 111 -18.33 3.80 11.51
C SER A 111 -18.64 2.69 10.50
N VAL A 112 -17.90 1.58 10.53
CA VAL A 112 -18.17 0.43 9.66
C VAL A 112 -19.52 -0.19 9.99
N THR A 113 -19.83 -0.35 11.27
CA THR A 113 -21.12 -0.88 11.72
C THR A 113 -22.27 0.00 11.25
N ARG A 114 -22.15 1.33 11.37
CA ARG A 114 -23.16 2.28 10.87
C ARG A 114 -23.34 2.19 9.36
N LEU A 115 -22.25 2.07 8.61
CA LEU A 115 -22.32 1.89 7.16
C LEU A 115 -23.02 0.59 6.79
N ASP A 116 -22.72 -0.50 7.48
CA ASP A 116 -23.38 -1.79 7.22
C ASP A 116 -24.87 -1.75 7.59
N THR A 117 -25.22 -1.11 8.71
CA THR A 117 -26.63 -0.85 9.06
C THR A 117 -27.35 -0.08 7.96
N LEU A 118 -26.76 1.01 7.45
CA LEU A 118 -27.35 1.77 6.34
C LEU A 118 -27.47 0.97 5.03
N ARG A 119 -26.55 0.03 4.80
CA ARG A 119 -26.50 -0.81 3.59
C ARG A 119 -27.48 -1.97 3.60
N TYR A 120 -27.91 -2.46 4.76
CA TYR A 120 -28.73 -3.67 4.85
C TYR A 120 -30.07 -3.46 5.57
N GLN A 121 -30.19 -2.47 6.45
CA GLN A 121 -31.42 -2.21 7.17
C GLN A 121 -32.29 -1.20 6.40
N ALA A 122 -33.44 -1.67 5.90
CA ALA A 122 -34.44 -0.81 5.28
C ALA A 122 -34.95 0.23 6.29
N GLY A 123 -35.00 1.51 5.88
CA GLY A 123 -35.44 2.61 6.74
C GLY A 123 -34.38 3.14 7.70
N ALA A 124 -33.18 2.58 7.73
CA ALA A 124 -32.07 3.21 8.43
C ALA A 124 -31.72 4.54 7.76
N SER A 125 -31.65 5.60 8.55
CA SER A 125 -31.23 6.91 8.12
C SER A 125 -30.31 7.55 9.13
N LEU A 126 -29.32 8.30 8.65
CA LEU A 126 -28.51 9.18 9.47
C LEU A 126 -28.95 10.64 9.28
N ASP A 127 -28.73 11.43 10.31
CA ASP A 127 -28.85 12.88 10.21
C ASP A 127 -27.62 13.49 9.48
N ASP A 128 -27.73 14.76 9.11
CA ASP A 128 -26.66 15.46 8.38
C ASP A 128 -25.37 15.57 9.22
N SER A 129 -25.49 15.61 10.55
CA SER A 129 -24.35 15.70 11.46
C SER A 129 -23.54 14.40 11.50
N GLN A 130 -24.21 13.25 11.55
CA GLN A 130 -23.62 11.92 11.49
C GLN A 130 -22.97 11.66 10.13
N TRP A 131 -23.64 12.03 9.03
CA TRP A 131 -23.04 11.97 7.69
C TRP A 131 -21.76 12.79 7.61
N THR A 132 -21.80 14.03 8.10
CA THR A 132 -20.62 14.90 8.12
C THR A 132 -19.49 14.29 8.93
N ARG A 133 -19.78 13.69 10.08
CA ARG A 133 -18.79 12.99 10.91
C ARG A 133 -18.18 11.80 10.17
N LEU A 134 -18.99 10.96 9.54
CA LEU A 134 -18.53 9.80 8.76
C LEU A 134 -17.62 10.23 7.60
N PHE A 135 -18.02 11.24 6.82
CA PHE A 135 -17.18 11.75 5.73
C PHE A 135 -15.87 12.34 6.23
N ASN A 136 -15.88 13.04 7.36
CA ASN A 136 -14.66 13.60 7.95
C ASN A 136 -13.72 12.49 8.46
N GLN A 137 -14.24 11.48 9.15
CA GLN A 137 -13.46 10.32 9.60
C GLN A 137 -12.86 9.56 8.41
N ALA A 138 -13.66 9.33 7.37
CA ALA A 138 -13.20 8.70 6.14
C ALA A 138 -12.06 9.48 5.46
N ASP A 139 -12.15 10.82 5.39
CA ASP A 139 -11.07 11.63 4.82
C ASP A 139 -9.79 11.56 5.68
N ILE A 140 -9.90 11.55 7.01
CA ILE A 140 -8.75 11.40 7.92
C ILE A 140 -8.03 10.07 7.67
N TRP A 141 -8.77 8.96 7.57
CA TRP A 141 -8.18 7.64 7.32
C TRP A 141 -7.50 7.57 5.95
N LEU A 142 -8.14 8.10 4.90
CA LEU A 142 -7.55 8.15 3.57
C LEU A 142 -6.30 9.04 3.52
N GLN A 143 -6.30 10.17 4.23
CA GLN A 143 -5.12 11.03 4.33
C GLN A 143 -3.93 10.30 4.96
N ARG A 144 -4.17 9.49 5.99
CA ARG A 144 -3.11 8.72 6.66
C ARG A 144 -2.61 7.56 5.82
N ALA A 145 -3.51 6.82 5.17
CA ALA A 145 -3.14 5.73 4.27
C ALA A 145 -2.30 6.19 3.06
N GLY A 146 -2.40 7.47 2.68
CA GLY A 146 -1.60 8.09 1.62
C GLY A 146 -0.24 8.64 2.06
N ARG A 147 0.13 8.59 3.35
CA ARG A 147 1.42 9.09 3.87
C ARG A 147 2.54 8.03 3.95
N CYS A 148 2.37 6.89 3.26
CA CYS A 148 3.43 5.88 3.14
C CYS A 148 4.43 6.23 2.03
#